data_AF-A0A0L8I528-F1
#
_entry.id   AF-A0A0L8I528-F1
#
_cell.length_a   1.000
_cell.length_b   1.000
_cell.length_c   1.000
_cell.angle_alpha   90.00
_cell.angle_beta   90.00
_cell.angle_gamma   90.00
#
_symmetry.space_group_name_H-M   'P 1'
#
loop_
_entity.id
_entity.type
_entity.pdbx_description
1 polymer ?
#
loop_
_entity_poly.entity_id
_entity_poly.type
_entity_poly.pdbx_seq_one_letter_code
_entity_poly.pdbx_strand_id
1 'polypeptide(L)'
;DDRLPKQLFYGELQHGKRPRHKPKKRFRDAVKSNLKEVEDWKQMTQDQLVWKQMIYNRCKAFEAQRIEQSILKRAFRSQDLTTISDTFLLRNISKICSRVCLSRARLASHIRSHDGIY
;
A
#
# COMPACT_ATOMS: atom_id res chain seq x y z
N ASP A 1 -14.78 20.76 -26.70
CA ASP A 1 -14.25 19.41 -27.02
C ASP A 1 -14.91 18.47 -26.03
N ASP A 2 -16.04 17.92 -26.46
CA ASP A 2 -17.11 17.47 -25.56
C ASP A 2 -17.23 15.94 -25.58
N ARG A 3 -16.13 15.27 -25.93
CA ARG A 3 -16.06 13.82 -26.02
C ARG A 3 -16.09 13.22 -24.62
N LEU A 4 -17.06 12.34 -24.37
CA LEU A 4 -17.31 11.63 -23.10
C LEU A 4 -16.04 11.11 -22.39
N PRO A 5 -15.05 10.48 -23.06
CA PRO A 5 -13.86 10.00 -22.37
C PRO A 5 -13.06 11.12 -21.71
N LYS A 6 -13.01 12.31 -22.32
CA LYS A 6 -12.24 13.44 -21.81
C LYS A 6 -12.95 14.09 -20.62
N GLN A 7 -14.28 14.22 -20.68
CA GLN A 7 -15.07 14.70 -19.56
C GLN A 7 -15.04 13.72 -18.36
N LEU A 8 -15.06 12.41 -18.63
CA LEU A 8 -14.98 11.41 -17.57
C LEU A 8 -13.59 11.33 -16.92
N PHE A 9 -12.52 11.40 -17.71
CA PHE A 9 -11.15 11.29 -17.18
C PHE A 9 -10.55 12.63 -16.72
N TYR A 10 -11.05 13.76 -17.23
CA TYR A 10 -10.48 15.08 -17.02
C TYR A 10 -11.53 16.16 -16.66
N GLY A 11 -12.78 15.80 -16.33
CA GLY A 11 -13.82 16.76 -15.93
C GLY A 11 -13.46 17.57 -14.68
N GLU A 12 -12.78 16.96 -13.71
CA GLU A 12 -12.24 17.63 -12.51
C GLU A 12 -11.09 18.61 -12.83
N LEU A 13 -10.49 18.54 -14.03
CA LEU A 13 -9.38 19.42 -14.43
C LEU A 13 -9.84 20.72 -15.10
N GLN A 14 -11.12 20.86 -15.46
CA GLN A 14 -11.63 22.10 -16.04
C GLN A 14 -11.78 23.22 -14.99
N HIS A 15 -12.11 22.89 -13.73
CA HIS A 15 -12.28 23.88 -12.68
C HIS A 15 -11.72 23.36 -11.34
N GLY A 16 -10.41 23.50 -11.13
CA GLY A 16 -9.77 23.16 -9.84
C GLY A 16 -8.25 23.08 -9.88
N LYS A 17 -7.57 23.44 -8.78
CA LYS A 17 -6.12 23.23 -8.63
C LYS A 17 -5.83 21.73 -8.52
N ARG A 18 -4.87 21.22 -9.29
CA ARG A 18 -4.39 19.84 -9.16
C ARG A 18 -3.93 19.60 -7.72
N PRO A 19 -4.34 18.50 -7.06
CA PRO A 19 -3.72 18.11 -5.80
C PRO A 19 -2.23 17.88 -6.05
N ARG A 20 -1.39 18.43 -5.16
CA ARG A 20 0.08 18.28 -5.20
C ARG A 20 0.56 16.83 -5.05
N HIS A 21 -0.35 15.92 -4.73
CA HIS A 21 -0.12 14.52 -4.46
C HIS A 21 -0.38 13.65 -5.70
N LYS A 22 0.17 12.43 -5.70
CA LYS A 22 -0.02 11.46 -6.77
C LYS A 22 -1.51 11.27 -7.09
N PRO A 23 -1.89 11.15 -8.39
CA PRO A 23 -3.26 10.82 -8.78
C PRO A 23 -3.79 9.59 -8.04
N LYS A 24 -5.06 9.63 -7.64
CA LYS A 24 -5.71 8.48 -7.00
C LYS A 24 -5.67 7.28 -7.94
N LYS A 25 -5.38 6.10 -7.38
CA LYS A 25 -5.41 4.84 -8.12
C LYS A 25 -6.82 4.61 -8.65
N ARG A 26 -6.97 4.21 -9.92
CA ARG A 26 -8.29 3.86 -10.47
C ARG A 26 -8.91 2.72 -9.65
N PHE A 27 -10.21 2.74 -9.43
CA PHE A 27 -10.93 1.73 -8.65
C PHE A 27 -10.60 0.30 -9.14
N ARG A 28 -10.64 0.08 -10.46
CA ARG A 28 -10.29 -1.21 -11.07
C ARG A 28 -8.88 -1.69 -10.72
N ASP A 29 -7.91 -0.79 -10.67
CA ASP A 29 -6.53 -1.14 -10.37
C ASP A 29 -6.32 -1.42 -8.87
N ALA A 30 -7.10 -0.77 -8.00
CA ALA A 30 -7.14 -1.08 -6.58
C ALA A 30 -7.75 -2.47 -6.33
N VAL A 31 -8.89 -2.75 -6.97
CA VAL A 31 -9.55 -4.07 -6.93
C VAL A 31 -8.59 -5.17 -7.40
N LYS A 32 -7.92 -4.99 -8.55
CA LYS A 32 -6.95 -5.97 -9.06
C LYS A 32 -5.76 -6.20 -8.14
N SER A 33 -5.22 -5.17 -7.48
CA SER A 33 -4.11 -5.37 -6.54
C SER A 33 -4.54 -6.09 -5.26
N ASN A 34 -5.76 -5.81 -4.79
CA ASN A 34 -6.28 -6.42 -3.57
C ASN A 34 -6.72 -7.87 -3.81
N LEU A 35 -7.33 -8.17 -4.97
CA LEU A 35 -7.72 -9.53 -5.35
C LEU A 35 -6.54 -10.43 -5.73
N LYS A 36 -5.34 -9.89 -5.93
CA LYS A 36 -4.13 -10.70 -6.19
C LYS A 36 -3.80 -11.64 -5.03
N GLU A 37 -4.25 -11.33 -3.81
CA GLU A 37 -4.10 -12.18 -2.62
C GLU A 37 -5.17 -13.28 -2.54
N VAL A 38 -6.06 -13.38 -3.53
CA VAL A 38 -7.13 -14.37 -3.63
C VAL A 38 -6.86 -15.24 -4.88
N GLU A 39 -5.89 -16.14 -4.77
CA GLU A 39 -5.41 -16.99 -5.89
C GLU A 39 -6.52 -17.83 -6.54
N ASP A 40 -7.53 -18.24 -5.78
CA ASP A 40 -8.55 -19.22 -6.21
C ASP A 40 -9.98 -18.65 -6.34
N TRP A 41 -10.11 -17.34 -6.54
CA TRP A 41 -11.44 -16.69 -6.56
C TRP A 41 -12.42 -17.43 -7.49
N LYS A 42 -12.03 -17.75 -8.72
CA LYS A 42 -12.90 -18.37 -9.72
C LYS A 42 -13.50 -19.71 -9.26
N GLN A 43 -12.74 -20.54 -8.55
CA GLN A 43 -13.21 -21.83 -8.02
C GLN A 43 -14.08 -21.63 -6.77
N MET A 44 -13.78 -20.62 -5.97
CA MET A 44 -14.52 -20.30 -4.74
C MET A 44 -15.87 -19.62 -5.00
N THR A 45 -16.08 -18.99 -6.17
CA THR A 45 -17.37 -18.37 -6.52
C THR A 45 -18.52 -19.37 -6.67
N GLN A 46 -18.21 -20.67 -6.77
CA GLN A 46 -19.22 -21.73 -6.86
C GLN A 46 -20.02 -21.86 -5.56
N ASP A 47 -19.40 -21.62 -4.41
CA ASP A 47 -20.06 -21.54 -3.11
C ASP A 47 -20.03 -20.10 -2.58
N GLN A 48 -21.18 -19.44 -2.68
CA GLN A 48 -21.33 -18.04 -2.30
C GLN A 48 -21.07 -17.78 -0.80
N LEU A 49 -21.36 -18.75 0.08
CA LEU A 49 -21.15 -18.61 1.52
C LEU A 49 -19.67 -18.68 1.85
N VAL A 50 -18.97 -19.68 1.30
CA VAL A 50 -17.51 -19.84 1.46
C VAL A 50 -16.77 -18.62 0.93
N TRP A 51 -17.16 -18.10 -0.23
CA TRP A 51 -16.59 -16.88 -0.80
C TRP A 51 -16.74 -15.68 0.16
N LYS A 52 -17.95 -15.44 0.70
CA LYS A 52 -18.21 -14.30 1.59
C LYS A 52 -17.36 -14.38 2.85
N GLN A 53 -17.28 -15.55 3.47
CA GLN A 53 -16.47 -15.76 4.67
C GLN A 53 -14.98 -15.55 4.38
N MET A 54 -14.48 -16.07 3.26
CA MET A 54 -13.08 -15.92 2.88
C MET A 54 -12.71 -14.44 2.63
N ILE A 55 -13.52 -13.71 1.86
CA ILE A 55 -13.33 -12.28 1.61
C ILE A 55 -13.33 -11.50 2.93
N TYR A 56 -14.28 -11.78 3.83
CA TYR A 56 -14.33 -11.14 5.14
C TYR A 56 -13.04 -11.39 5.94
N ASN A 57 -12.59 -12.64 6.01
CA ASN A 57 -11.37 -13.01 6.73
C ASN A 57 -10.12 -12.34 6.13
N ARG A 58 -10.00 -12.32 4.79
CA ARG A 58 -8.90 -11.66 4.08
C ARG A 58 -8.92 -10.15 4.31
N CYS A 59 -10.07 -9.50 4.19
CA CYS A 59 -10.23 -8.08 4.48
C CYS A 59 -9.90 -7.75 5.93
N LYS A 60 -10.34 -8.57 6.88
CA LYS A 60 -10.05 -8.41 8.31
C LYS A 60 -8.54 -8.50 8.59
N ALA A 61 -7.86 -9.50 8.00
CA ALA A 61 -6.42 -9.64 8.12
C ALA A 61 -5.66 -8.46 7.48
N PHE A 62 -6.10 -8.02 6.30
CA PHE A 62 -5.52 -6.86 5.62
C PHE A 62 -5.67 -5.57 6.44
N GLU A 63 -6.86 -5.31 6.99
CA GLU A 63 -7.10 -4.13 7.83
C GLU A 63 -6.29 -4.18 9.14
N ALA A 64 -6.20 -5.35 9.78
CA ALA A 64 -5.35 -5.53 10.96
C ALA A 64 -3.88 -5.21 10.65
N GLN A 65 -3.34 -5.76 9.56
CA GLN A 65 -1.97 -5.47 9.11
C GLN A 65 -1.79 -3.98 8.76
N ARG A 66 -2.81 -3.34 8.15
CA ARG A 66 -2.77 -1.90 7.82
C ARG A 66 -2.69 -1.04 9.08
N ILE A 67 -3.50 -1.35 10.09
CA ILE A 67 -3.51 -0.68 11.39
C ILE A 67 -2.16 -0.87 12.10
N GLU A 68 -1.66 -2.10 12.19
CA GLU A 68 -0.37 -2.40 12.80
C GLU A 68 0.77 -1.61 12.15
N GLN A 69 0.84 -1.60 10.81
CA GLN A 69 1.82 -0.78 10.09
C GLN A 69 1.70 0.72 10.38
N SER A 70 0.48 1.23 10.59
CA SER A 70 0.26 2.63 10.95
C SER A 70 0.77 2.95 12.36
N ILE A 71 0.56 2.05 13.31
CA ILE A 71 1.03 2.16 14.69
C ILE A 71 2.56 2.16 14.71
N LEU A 72 3.20 1.19 14.03
CA LEU A 72 4.66 1.10 13.92
C LEU A 72 5.27 2.36 13.30
N LYS A 73 4.65 2.90 12.23
CA LYS A 73 5.11 4.16 11.62
C LYS A 73 4.96 5.36 12.55
N ARG A 74 3.93 5.38 13.40
CA ARG A 74 3.73 6.43 14.40
C ARG A 74 4.78 6.32 15.51
N ALA A 75 4.96 5.13 16.09
CA ALA A 75 5.96 4.86 17.13
C ALA A 75 7.37 5.27 16.68
N PHE A 76 7.78 4.88 15.47
CA PHE A 76 9.07 5.27 14.92
C PHE A 76 9.23 6.80 14.75
N ARG A 77 8.18 7.52 14.37
CA ARG A 77 8.22 8.99 14.28
C ARG A 77 8.33 9.64 15.66
N SER A 78 7.69 9.03 16.65
CA SER A 78 7.75 9.45 18.06
C SER A 78 9.01 8.96 18.78
N GLN A 79 9.89 8.20 18.11
CA GLN A 79 11.08 7.56 18.69
C GLN A 79 10.78 6.64 19.88
N ASP A 80 9.54 6.14 19.97
CA ASP A 80 9.18 5.15 20.97
C ASP A 80 9.61 3.77 20.49
N LEU A 81 10.73 3.27 21.03
CA LEU A 81 11.29 1.97 20.70
C LEU A 81 10.55 0.80 21.35
N THR A 82 9.72 1.04 22.39
CA THR A 82 9.03 -0.05 23.10
C THR A 82 7.92 -0.70 22.27
N THR A 83 7.34 0.06 21.34
CA THR A 83 6.25 -0.39 20.47
C THR A 83 6.76 -1.04 19.17
N ILE A 84 8.06 -0.95 18.86
CA ILE A 84 8.61 -1.41 17.59
C ILE A 84 9.08 -2.86 17.71
N SER A 85 8.40 -3.77 17.02
CA SER A 85 8.83 -5.18 16.96
C SER A 85 10.21 -5.33 16.29
N ASP A 86 11.06 -6.20 16.84
CA ASP A 86 12.35 -6.58 16.25
C ASP A 86 12.23 -7.04 14.79
N THR A 87 11.13 -7.72 14.45
CA THR A 87 10.84 -8.16 13.08
C THR A 87 10.69 -6.97 12.12
N PHE A 88 10.12 -5.86 12.59
CA PHE A 88 9.98 -4.63 11.80
C PHE A 88 11.33 -3.95 11.61
N LEU A 89 12.15 -3.88 12.65
CA LEU A 89 13.50 -3.32 12.58
C LEU A 89 14.35 -4.10 11.58
N LEU A 90 14.42 -5.44 11.73
CA LEU A 90 15.20 -6.31 10.87
C LEU A 90 14.76 -6.23 9.39
N ARG A 91 13.46 -6.08 9.14
CA ARG A 91 12.90 -5.98 7.78
C ARG A 91 13.22 -4.64 7.10
N ASN A 92 13.41 -3.57 7.88
CA ASN A 92 13.55 -2.21 7.37
C ASN A 92 14.91 -1.56 7.65
N ILE A 93 15.85 -2.28 8.24
CA ILE A 93 17.22 -1.81 8.46
C ILE A 93 18.06 -1.90 7.16
N SER A 94 18.87 -0.88 6.92
CA SER A 94 19.90 -0.90 5.89
C SER A 94 21.08 -1.77 6.33
N LYS A 95 21.51 -2.69 5.46
CA LYS A 95 22.71 -3.51 5.71
C LYS A 95 24.02 -2.74 5.52
N ILE A 96 23.96 -1.56 4.88
CA ILE A 96 25.14 -0.76 4.53
C ILE A 96 25.49 0.21 5.67
N CYS A 97 24.50 0.91 6.22
CA CYS A 97 24.73 1.96 7.23
C CYS A 97 23.84 1.83 8.47
N SER A 98 23.21 0.67 8.66
CA SER A 98 22.34 0.36 9.82
C SER A 98 21.15 1.31 10.04
N ARG A 99 20.85 2.17 9.05
CA ARG A 99 19.71 3.08 9.11
C ARG A 99 18.40 2.33 8.96
N VAL A 100 17.48 2.51 9.90
CA VAL A 100 16.12 1.96 9.83
C VAL A 100 15.23 2.89 9.00
N CYS A 101 14.51 2.31 8.04
CA CYS A 101 13.57 3.01 7.18
C CYS A 101 12.11 2.73 7.57
N LEU A 102 11.20 3.65 7.23
CA LEU A 102 9.77 3.49 7.54
C LEU A 102 9.00 2.59 6.56
N SER A 103 9.64 2.16 5.47
CA SER A 103 9.05 1.28 4.47
C SER A 103 10.12 0.59 3.63
N ARG A 104 9.75 -0.56 3.05
CA ARG A 104 10.57 -1.30 2.08
C ARG A 104 10.94 -0.46 0.85
N ALA A 105 10.02 0.37 0.35
CA ALA A 105 10.30 1.23 -0.80
C ALA A 105 11.34 2.32 -0.47
N ARG A 106 11.26 2.91 0.74
CA ARG A 106 12.25 3.88 1.21
C ARG A 106 13.60 3.21 1.44
N LEU A 107 13.62 2.02 2.03
CA LEU A 107 14.85 1.24 2.20
C LEU A 107 15.52 0.95 0.85
N ALA A 108 14.76 0.46 -0.13
CA ALA A 108 15.27 0.19 -1.47
C ALA A 108 15.84 1.45 -2.14
N SER A 109 15.14 2.59 -2.01
CA SER A 109 15.65 3.86 -2.55
C SER A 109 16.91 4.34 -1.84
N HIS A 110 16.98 4.13 -0.52
CA HIS A 110 18.13 4.51 0.29
C HIS A 110 19.35 3.65 -0.05
N ILE A 111 19.18 2.35 -0.24
CA ILE A 111 20.24 1.44 -0.68
C ILE A 111 20.79 1.89 -2.04
N ARG A 112 19.92 2.22 -3.01
CA ARG A 112 20.35 2.73 -4.32
C ARG A 112 21.21 4.00 -4.25
N SER A 113 20.99 4.85 -3.25
CA SER A 113 21.82 6.05 -3.05
C SER A 113 23.23 5.74 -2.55
N HIS A 114 23.45 4.59 -1.91
CA HIS A 114 24.79 4.14 -1.53
C HIS A 114 25.56 3.56 -2.72
N ASP A 115 24.86 2.86 -3.62
CA ASP A 115 25.47 2.21 -4.78
C ASP A 115 25.88 3.20 -5.89
N GLY A 116 25.67 4.51 -5.70
CA GLY A 116 26.03 5.54 -6.67
C GLY A 116 25.26 5.47 -7.99
N ILE A 117 24.16 4.70 -8.05
CA ILE A 117 23.31 4.61 -9.24
C ILE A 117 22.42 5.86 -9.30
N TYR A 118 22.94 6.92 -9.91
CA TYR A 118 22.18 8.00 -10.52
C TYR A 118 22.74 8.31 -11.91
#